data_AF-D4XLA5-F1
#
_entry.id   AF-D4XLA5-F1
#
_cell.length_a   1.000
_cell.length_b   1.000
_cell.length_c   1.000
_cell.angle_alpha   90.00
_cell.angle_beta   90.00
_cell.angle_gamma   90.00
#
_symmetry.space_group_name_H-M   'P 1'
#
loop_
_entity.id
_entity.type
_entity.pdbx_description
1 polymer ?
#
loop_
_entity_poly.entity_id
_entity_poly.type
_entity_poly.pdbx_seq_one_letter_code
_entity_poly.pdbx_strand_id
1 'polypeptide(L)'
;MDALSQVLSLLKITQCRGTGLDAGGDWSIHFQSFEGIKFNAVLKGQCWVTTQDREEPYLVEAGDCILLSRGEPFIAATDLSMPPINSNLVYQDRSKKVAIWNGGGDFLLVGFSFKWL
;
A
#
# COMPACT_ATOMS: atom_id res chain seq x y z
N MET A 1 -7.81 -22.31 9.19
CA MET A 1 -7.39 -21.41 8.10
C MET A 1 -7.95 -20.04 8.40
N ASP A 2 -7.11 -19.02 8.49
CA ASP A 2 -7.54 -17.65 8.83
C ASP A 2 -8.40 -17.02 7.71
N ALA A 3 -9.08 -15.92 8.03
CA ALA A 3 -10.05 -15.28 7.14
C ALA A 3 -9.43 -14.82 5.80
N LEU A 4 -8.19 -14.31 5.83
CA LEU A 4 -7.48 -13.88 4.64
C LEU A 4 -7.16 -15.11 3.77
N SER A 5 -6.60 -16.17 4.36
CA SER A 5 -6.31 -17.42 3.65
C SER A 5 -7.56 -18.04 3.01
N GLN A 6 -8.73 -17.94 3.65
CA GLN A 6 -10.01 -18.39 3.06
C GLN A 6 -10.38 -17.58 1.82
N VAL A 7 -10.35 -16.25 1.89
CA VAL A 7 -10.64 -15.40 0.72
C VAL A 7 -9.67 -15.68 -0.42
N LEU A 8 -8.38 -15.77 -0.13
CA LEU A 8 -7.36 -16.04 -1.14
C LEU A 8 -7.51 -17.43 -1.78
N SER A 9 -7.99 -18.43 -1.02
CA SER A 9 -8.24 -19.78 -1.55
C SER A 9 -9.39 -19.86 -2.56
N LEU A 10 -10.32 -18.91 -2.52
CA LEU A 10 -11.42 -18.81 -3.49
C LEU A 10 -10.97 -18.21 -4.82
N LEU A 11 -9.85 -17.49 -4.83
CA LEU A 11 -9.30 -16.85 -6.01
C LEU A 11 -8.35 -17.83 -6.72
N LYS A 12 -8.45 -17.93 -8.04
CA LYS A 12 -7.45 -18.63 -8.87
C LYS A 12 -6.22 -17.74 -9.06
N ILE A 13 -5.50 -17.50 -7.96
CA ILE A 13 -4.34 -16.60 -7.95
C ILE A 13 -3.28 -17.15 -8.91
N THR A 14 -2.93 -16.35 -9.90
CA THR A 14 -1.90 -16.67 -10.90
C THR A 14 -0.59 -15.95 -10.60
N GLN A 15 -0.66 -14.85 -9.84
CA GLN A 15 0.53 -14.09 -9.46
C GLN A 15 0.37 -13.49 -8.06
N CYS A 16 1.41 -13.62 -7.24
CA CYS A 16 1.56 -12.93 -5.96
C CYS A 16 2.90 -12.18 -5.94
N ARG A 17 2.89 -10.90 -5.59
CA ARG A 17 4.11 -10.07 -5.48
C ARG A 17 4.12 -9.32 -4.15
N GLY A 18 5.15 -9.58 -3.35
CA GLY A 18 5.46 -8.80 -2.15
C GLY A 18 6.25 -7.54 -2.46
N THR A 19 5.90 -6.43 -1.79
CA THR A 19 6.60 -5.15 -1.84
C THR A 19 6.49 -4.46 -0.47
N GLY A 20 7.35 -3.50 -0.16
CA GLY A 20 7.26 -2.70 1.06
C GLY A 20 7.60 -1.25 0.80
N LEU A 21 7.21 -0.38 1.73
CA LEU A 21 7.58 1.04 1.76
C LEU A 21 8.16 1.34 3.13
N ASP A 22 9.38 1.85 3.14
CA ASP A 22 10.04 2.44 4.30
C ASP A 22 10.24 3.93 4.00
N ALA A 23 9.54 4.81 4.72
CA ALA A 23 9.50 6.23 4.42
C ALA A 23 9.83 7.08 5.66
N GLY A 24 10.59 8.15 5.45
CA GLY A 24 10.96 9.14 6.47
C GLY A 24 10.29 10.50 6.24
N GLY A 25 10.09 11.25 7.34
CA GLY A 25 9.53 12.59 7.34
C GLY A 25 8.15 12.69 6.67
N ASP A 26 7.89 13.85 6.07
CA ASP A 26 6.62 14.10 5.38
C ASP A 26 6.63 13.63 3.93
N TRP A 27 5.55 12.96 3.52
CA TRP A 27 5.39 12.45 2.17
C TRP A 27 3.92 12.31 1.79
N SER A 28 3.66 12.32 0.48
CA SER A 28 2.36 12.04 -0.13
C SER A 28 2.61 11.29 -1.43
N ILE A 29 2.06 10.08 -1.56
CA ILE A 29 2.31 9.16 -2.66
C ILE A 29 0.98 8.76 -3.30
N HIS A 30 0.86 9.02 -4.60
CA HIS A 30 -0.25 8.57 -5.42
C HIS A 30 0.09 7.23 -6.10
N PHE A 31 -0.72 6.23 -5.76
CA PHE A 31 -0.68 4.90 -6.35
C PHE A 31 -1.70 4.82 -7.48
N GLN A 32 -1.22 4.44 -8.68
CA GLN A 32 -2.09 4.25 -9.85
C GLN A 32 -3.00 3.03 -9.66
N SER A 33 -4.02 2.94 -10.51
CA SER A 33 -4.88 1.77 -10.58
C SER A 33 -4.08 0.48 -10.78
N PHE A 34 -4.63 -0.62 -10.28
CA PHE A 34 -3.97 -1.91 -10.27
C PHE A 34 -4.98 -3.02 -10.51
N GLU A 35 -4.51 -4.13 -11.05
CA GLU A 35 -5.32 -5.34 -11.19
C GLU A 35 -5.26 -6.17 -9.91
N GLY A 36 -6.40 -6.75 -9.55
CA GLY A 36 -6.53 -7.69 -8.45
C GLY A 36 -6.68 -7.02 -7.08
N ILE A 37 -6.09 -7.63 -6.05
CA ILE A 37 -6.21 -7.20 -4.65
C ILE A 37 -4.84 -6.83 -4.11
N LYS A 38 -4.77 -5.76 -3.32
CA LYS A 38 -3.61 -5.46 -2.46
C LYS A 38 -3.97 -5.69 -0.99
N PHE A 39 -3.11 -6.39 -0.27
CA PHE A 39 -3.17 -6.51 1.18
C PHE A 39 -1.90 -5.91 1.77
N ASN A 40 -2.03 -4.94 2.67
CA ASN A 40 -0.89 -4.24 3.29
C ASN A 40 -1.01 -4.31 4.80
N ALA A 41 0.11 -4.43 5.49
CA ALA A 41 0.21 -4.36 6.94
C ALA A 41 1.20 -3.25 7.32
N VAL A 42 0.77 -2.35 8.20
CA VAL A 42 1.61 -1.27 8.73
C VAL A 42 2.38 -1.82 9.93
N LEU A 43 3.71 -1.75 9.86
CA LEU A 43 4.62 -2.28 10.87
C LEU A 43 5.18 -1.18 11.79
N LYS A 44 5.24 0.06 11.29
CA LYS A 44 5.71 1.23 12.05
C LYS A 44 5.05 2.50 11.53
N GLY A 45 4.81 3.44 12.44
CA GLY A 45 4.30 4.77 12.13
C GLY A 45 2.83 4.74 11.76
N GLN A 46 2.38 5.80 11.11
CA GLN A 46 1.00 5.96 10.65
C GLN A 46 0.97 6.81 9.38
N CYS A 47 -0.09 6.66 8.59
CA CYS A 47 -0.38 7.55 7.47
C CYS A 47 -1.89 7.63 7.23
N TRP A 48 -2.31 8.66 6.51
CA TRP A 48 -3.65 8.75 5.96
C TRP A 48 -3.73 7.99 4.65
N VAL A 49 -4.87 7.35 4.39
CA VAL A 49 -5.20 6.73 3.12
C VAL A 49 -6.49 7.34 2.57
N THR A 50 -6.42 7.79 1.31
CA THR A 50 -7.57 8.31 0.56
C THR A 50 -7.84 7.40 -0.63
N THR A 51 -9.06 6.89 -0.72
CA THR A 51 -9.52 6.00 -1.79
C THR A 51 -10.79 6.57 -2.42
N GLN A 52 -11.13 6.18 -3.65
CA GLN A 52 -12.35 6.67 -4.31
C GLN A 52 -13.66 6.12 -3.71
N ASP A 53 -13.60 5.01 -2.98
CA ASP A 53 -14.76 4.34 -2.39
C ASP A 53 -15.14 4.88 -1.00
N ARG A 54 -14.38 5.85 -0.48
CA ARG A 54 -14.66 6.54 0.77
C ARG A 54 -14.59 8.05 0.57
N GLU A 55 -15.53 8.76 1.17
CA GLU A 55 -15.56 10.22 1.10
C GLU A 55 -14.46 10.85 1.97
N GLU A 56 -14.23 10.27 3.16
CA GLU A 56 -13.23 10.76 4.11
C GLU A 56 -11.96 9.90 4.10
N PRO A 57 -10.76 10.54 4.13
CA PRO A 57 -9.51 9.85 4.39
C PRO A 57 -9.55 9.14 5.75
N TYR A 58 -8.89 7.98 5.84
CA TYR A 58 -8.79 7.22 7.09
C TYR A 58 -7.34 7.03 7.51
N LEU A 59 -7.10 7.14 8.81
CA LEU A 59 -5.77 6.91 9.39
C LEU A 59 -5.54 5.41 9.53
N VAL A 60 -4.31 4.99 9.26
CA VAL A 60 -3.82 3.62 9.49
C VAL A 60 -2.53 3.71 10.26
N GLU A 61 -2.38 2.86 11.27
CA GLU A 61 -1.23 2.88 12.19
C GLU A 61 -0.61 1.49 12.36
N ALA A 62 0.54 1.43 13.04
CA ALA A 62 1.24 0.18 13.27
C ALA A 62 0.34 -0.88 13.94
N GLY A 63 0.23 -2.04 13.30
CA GLY A 63 -0.69 -3.12 13.69
C GLY A 63 -1.91 -3.24 12.77
N ASP A 64 -2.26 -2.20 12.02
CA ASP A 64 -3.37 -2.23 11.09
C ASP A 64 -3.05 -2.99 9.79
N CYS A 65 -4.10 -3.59 9.23
CA CYS A 65 -4.08 -4.22 7.93
C CYS A 65 -5.11 -3.58 6.99
N ILE A 66 -4.73 -3.37 5.74
CA ILE A 66 -5.54 -2.68 4.72
C ILE A 66 -5.70 -3.60 3.52
N LEU A 67 -6.95 -3.88 3.16
CA LEU A 67 -7.30 -4.63 1.96
C LEU A 67 -7.91 -3.69 0.92
N LEU A 68 -7.22 -3.49 -0.20
CA LEU A 68 -7.70 -2.71 -1.34
C LEU A 68 -8.10 -3.66 -2.46
N SER A 69 -9.40 -3.83 -2.68
CA SER A 69 -9.96 -4.87 -3.55
C SER A 69 -10.53 -4.37 -4.88
N ARG A 70 -10.70 -3.05 -5.05
CA ARG A 70 -11.36 -2.47 -6.23
C ARG A 70 -10.42 -2.12 -7.38
N GLY A 71 -9.09 -2.17 -7.17
CA GLY A 71 -8.12 -1.82 -8.19
C GLY A 71 -8.03 -0.32 -8.52
N GLU A 72 -8.75 0.53 -7.77
CA GLU A 72 -8.78 1.97 -8.01
C GLU A 72 -7.51 2.67 -7.52
N PRO A 73 -7.17 3.85 -8.09
CA PRO A 73 -6.11 4.69 -7.56
C PRO A 73 -6.38 5.12 -6.12
N PHE A 74 -5.31 5.29 -5.35
CA PHE A 74 -5.38 5.76 -3.97
C PHE A 74 -4.15 6.60 -3.63
N ILE A 75 -4.27 7.41 -2.58
CA ILE A 75 -3.18 8.21 -2.01
C ILE A 75 -2.89 7.69 -0.61
N ALA A 76 -1.60 7.57 -0.28
CA ALA A 76 -1.14 7.45 1.10
C ALA A 76 -0.27 8.66 1.41
N ALA A 77 -0.47 9.30 2.57
CA ALA A 77 0.27 10.51 2.94
C ALA A 77 0.39 10.69 4.46
N THR A 78 1.45 11.33 4.93
CA THR A 78 1.53 11.81 6.32
C THR A 78 0.75 13.11 6.51
N ASP A 79 0.72 13.95 5.47
CA ASP A 79 -0.02 15.21 5.40
C ASP A 79 -0.83 15.27 4.09
N LEU A 80 -2.15 15.39 4.22
CA LEU A 80 -3.11 15.45 3.10
C LEU A 80 -3.02 16.76 2.30
N SER A 81 -2.37 17.79 2.84
CA SER A 81 -2.15 19.06 2.13
C SER A 81 -0.99 19.00 1.14
N MET A 82 -0.11 17.99 1.25
CA MET A 82 1.05 17.84 0.38
C MET A 82 0.66 17.32 -1.01
N PRO A 83 1.25 17.89 -2.09
CA PRO A 83 1.04 17.38 -3.43
C PRO A 83 1.63 15.97 -3.56
N PRO A 84 0.86 14.99 -4.05
CA PRO A 84 1.34 13.62 -4.13
C PRO A 84 2.31 13.42 -5.28
N ILE A 85 3.36 12.62 -5.04
CA ILE A 85 4.26 12.13 -6.07
C ILE A 85 3.77 10.78 -6.63
N ASN A 86 4.13 10.46 -7.86
CA ASN A 86 3.77 9.15 -8.43
C ASN A 86 4.59 8.03 -7.78
N SER A 87 3.90 6.97 -7.32
CA SER A 87 4.54 5.78 -6.74
C SER A 87 5.62 5.14 -7.62
N ASN A 88 5.55 5.26 -8.95
CA ASN A 88 6.62 4.78 -9.84
C ASN A 88 7.98 5.43 -9.55
N LEU A 89 8.00 6.67 -9.01
CA LEU A 89 9.23 7.33 -8.58
C LEU A 89 9.81 6.72 -7.29
N VAL A 90 8.93 6.24 -6.41
CA VAL A 90 9.31 5.60 -5.15
C VAL A 90 9.83 4.18 -5.40
N TYR A 91 9.21 3.46 -6.34
CA TYR A 91 9.52 2.06 -6.68
C TYR A 91 10.37 1.90 -7.95
N GLN A 92 11.21 2.89 -8.30
CA GLN A 92 12.04 2.83 -9.51
C GLN A 92 13.01 1.64 -9.50
N ASP A 93 13.64 1.38 -8.35
CA ASP A 93 14.56 0.26 -8.18
C ASP A 93 13.78 -1.05 -7.96
N ARG A 94 13.49 -1.74 -9.06
CA ARG A 94 12.74 -3.00 -9.05
C ARG A 94 13.51 -4.19 -8.46
N SER A 95 14.81 -4.04 -8.18
CA SER A 95 15.60 -5.09 -7.52
C SER A 95 15.31 -5.17 -6.02
N LYS A 96 14.83 -4.07 -5.43
CA LYS A 96 14.49 -3.98 -4.01
C LYS A 96 13.07 -4.47 -3.75
N LYS A 97 12.92 -5.24 -2.67
CA LYS A 97 11.61 -5.65 -2.16
C LYS A 97 10.95 -4.57 -1.30
N VAL A 98 11.74 -3.67 -0.72
CA VAL A 98 11.26 -2.54 0.08
C VAL A 98 11.83 -1.27 -0.54
N ALA A 99 10.95 -0.35 -0.96
CA ALA A 99 11.37 0.98 -1.39
C ALA A 99 11.69 1.83 -0.17
N ILE A 100 12.84 2.52 -0.21
CA ILE A 100 13.23 3.49 0.82
C ILE A 100 12.99 4.88 0.26
N TRP A 101 12.16 5.66 0.94
CA TRP A 101 11.80 7.02 0.56
C TRP A 101 12.20 8.01 1.64
N ASN A 102 12.74 9.18 1.24
CA ASN A 102 13.17 10.23 2.18
C ASN A 102 14.06 9.73 3.35
N GLY A 103 14.94 8.77 3.08
CA GLY A 103 15.82 8.18 4.10
C GLY A 103 15.21 7.06 4.95
N GLY A 104 13.88 6.86 4.89
CA GLY A 104 13.17 5.83 5.65
C GLY A 104 13.13 6.12 7.16
N GLY A 105 12.59 5.17 7.90
CA GLY A 105 12.71 5.09 9.35
C GLY A 105 11.48 5.51 10.14
N ASP A 106 10.59 6.35 9.61
CA ASP A 106 9.44 6.87 10.38
C ASP A 106 8.16 6.05 10.14
N PHE A 107 8.01 5.49 8.94
CA PHE A 107 6.89 4.66 8.53
C PHE A 107 7.37 3.41 7.80
N LEU A 108 6.79 2.24 8.11
CA LEU A 108 7.08 0.99 7.43
C LEU A 108 5.79 0.21 7.17
N LEU A 109 5.56 -0.17 5.91
CA LEU A 109 4.55 -1.18 5.55
C LEU A 109 5.16 -2.28 4.70
N VAL A 110 4.54 -3.46 4.79
CA VAL A 110 4.71 -4.55 3.83
C VAL A 110 3.38 -4.84 3.16
N GLY A 111 3.41 -5.22 1.89
CA GLY A 111 2.22 -5.44 1.11
C GLY A 111 2.39 -6.54 0.07
N PHE A 112 1.27 -7.15 -0.28
CA PHE A 112 1.17 -8.18 -1.29
C PHE A 112 0.10 -7.77 -2.30
N SER A 113 0.44 -7.83 -3.59
CA SER A 113 -0.55 -7.77 -4.66
C SER A 113 -0.82 -9.17 -5.19
N PHE A 114 -2.09 -9.53 -5.29
CA PHE A 114 -2.57 -10.79 -5.83
C PHE A 114 -3.32 -10.53 -7.12
N LYS A 115 -2.98 -11.25 -8.19
CA LYS A 115 -3.69 -11.22 -9.47
C LYS A 115 -4.21 -12.62 -9.80
N TRP A 116 -5.32 -12.66 -10.51
CA TRP A 116 -5.93 -13.85 -11.08
C TRP A 116 -6.26 -13.57 -12.57
N LEU A 117 -6.44 -14.63 -13.36
CA LEU A 117 -6.86 -14.55 -14.76
C LEU A 117 -8.38 -14.35 -14.88
#